data_AF-A0A7X1VJX2-F1
#
_entry.id   AF-A0A7X1VJX2-F1
#
_cell.length_a   1.000
_cell.length_b   1.000
_cell.length_c   1.000
_cell.angle_alpha   90.00
_cell.angle_beta   90.00
_cell.angle_gamma   90.00
#
_symmetry.space_group_name_H-M   'P 1'
#
loop_
_entity.id
_entity.type
_entity.pdbx_description
1 polymer ?
#
loop_
_entity_poly.entity_id
_entity_poly.type
_entity_poly.pdbx_seq_one_letter_code
_entity_poly.pdbx_strand_id
1 'polypeptide(L)' 'MTSKLIHVHDVDKGSDVYFDPIGVEGALIEWTGKKDYSQYIYSVNLYMRSGNIISCVVNEDGKKKILEHVH' A
#
# COMPACT_ATOMS: atom_id res chain seq x y z
N MET A 1 -6.14 13.43 17.17
CA MET A 1 -6.47 13.62 15.74
C MET A 1 -7.14 12.36 15.26
N THR A 2 -8.34 12.43 14.68
CA THR A 2 -8.99 11.28 14.05
C THR A 2 -8.21 10.94 12.79
N SER A 3 -7.60 9.76 12.73
CA SER A 3 -6.88 9.33 11.53
C SER A 3 -7.87 9.07 10.41
N LYS A 4 -7.60 9.65 9.23
CA LYS A 4 -8.33 9.33 8.00
C LYS A 4 -7.69 8.08 7.40
N LEU A 5 -8.42 6.97 7.47
CA LEU A 5 -7.95 5.70 6.89
C LEU A 5 -7.80 5.84 5.37
N ILE A 6 -6.70 5.27 4.85
CA ILE A 6 -6.42 5.21 3.42
C ILE A 6 -6.91 3.88 2.89
N HIS A 7 -7.67 3.95 1.81
CA HIS A 7 -8.14 2.80 1.07
C HIS A 7 -7.21 2.50 -0.09
N VAL A 8 -6.80 1.23 -0.18
CA VAL A 8 -6.00 0.68 -1.28
C VAL A 8 -6.62 -0.64 -1.71
N HIS A 9 -6.73 -0.85 -3.01
CA HIS A 9 -7.21 -2.12 -3.56
C HIS A 9 -6.04 -3.04 -3.90
N ASP A 10 -6.04 -4.25 -3.34
CA ASP A 10 -5.12 -5.32 -3.69
C ASP A 10 -5.62 -6.03 -4.95
N VAL A 11 -4.89 -5.86 -6.06
CA VAL A 11 -5.28 -6.42 -7.36
C VAL A 11 -5.07 -7.93 -7.45
N ASP A 12 -4.15 -8.49 -6.66
CA ASP A 12 -3.82 -9.92 -6.70
C ASP A 12 -4.89 -10.73 -5.95
N LYS A 13 -5.36 -10.20 -4.82
CA LYS A 13 -6.37 -10.84 -3.97
C LYS A 13 -7.80 -10.36 -4.20
N GLY A 14 -7.98 -9.27 -4.95
CA GLY A 14 -9.28 -8.62 -5.15
C GLY A 14 -9.86 -8.08 -3.84
N SER A 15 -9.01 -7.66 -2.90
CA SER A 15 -9.40 -7.26 -1.54
C SER A 15 -9.11 -5.80 -1.25
N ASP A 16 -9.98 -5.16 -0.48
CA ASP A 16 -9.78 -3.77 -0.03
C ASP A 16 -9.01 -3.71 1.28
N VAL A 17 -7.93 -2.93 1.28
CA VAL A 17 -7.04 -2.69 2.41
C VAL A 17 -7.26 -1.28 2.92
N TYR A 18 -7.53 -1.15 4.22
CA TYR A 18 -7.65 0.13 4.90
C TYR A 18 -6.55 0.24 5.96
N PHE A 19 -5.73 1.29 5.89
CA PHE A 19 -4.67 1.50 6.88
C PHE A 19 -4.64 2.93 7.41
N ASP A 20 -4.16 3.06 8.64
CA ASP A 20 -3.90 4.34 9.28
C ASP A 20 -2.49 4.83 8.88
N PRO A 21 -2.35 5.90 8.08
CA PRO A 21 -1.03 6.41 7.69
C PRO A 21 -0.19 6.89 8.87
N ILE A 22 -0.81 7.41 9.93
CA ILE A 22 -0.11 7.88 11.15
C ILE A 22 0.53 6.71 11.90
N GLY A 23 -0.07 5.52 11.74
CA GLY A 23 0.43 4.28 12.31
C GLY A 23 1.54 3.63 11.50
N VAL A 24 1.91 4.13 10.32
CA VAL A 24 2.99 3.54 9.50
C VAL A 24 4.35 4.05 9.99
N GLU A 25 5.25 3.14 10.35
CA GLU A 25 6.63 3.44 10.74
C GLU A 25 7.64 3.21 9.60
N GLY A 26 7.26 2.39 8.62
CA GLY A 26 8.06 2.17 7.44
C GLY A 26 7.23 1.61 6.30
N ALA A 27 7.67 1.88 5.07
CA ALA A 27 7.10 1.29 3.87
C ALA A 27 8.22 0.76 2.98
N LEU A 28 8.08 -0.49 2.54
CA LEU A 28 8.90 -1.08 1.49
C LEU A 28 8.03 -1.25 0.25
N ILE A 29 8.45 -0.66 -0.86
CA ILE A 29 7.75 -0.71 -2.15
C ILE A 29 8.71 -1.26 -3.19
N GLU A 30 8.35 -2.39 -3.78
CA GLU A 30 9.21 -3.11 -4.74
C GLU A 30 8.44 -3.36 -6.03
N TRP A 31 9.10 -3.14 -7.17
CA TRP A 31 8.53 -3.52 -8.47
C TRP A 31 8.52 -5.05 -8.60
N THR A 32 7.35 -5.62 -8.95
CA THR A 32 7.19 -7.08 -9.02
C THR A 32 7.75 -7.73 -10.29
N GLY A 33 8.26 -6.93 -11.24
CA GLY A 33 8.60 -7.41 -12.58
C GLY A 33 7.39 -7.60 -13.50
N LYS A 34 6.16 -7.48 -12.98
CA LYS A 34 4.91 -7.68 -13.73
C LYS A 34 4.28 -6.35 -14.16
N LYS A 35 3.48 -6.44 -15.21
CA LYS A 35 2.56 -5.40 -15.68
C LYS A 35 1.17 -6.01 -15.82
N ASP A 36 0.15 -5.24 -15.45
CA ASP A 36 -1.24 -5.53 -15.80
C ASP A 36 -1.68 -4.52 -16.86
N TYR A 37 -1.96 -5.02 -18.06
CA TYR A 37 -2.10 -4.21 -19.27
C TYR A 37 -0.91 -3.23 -19.45
N SER A 38 -1.11 -1.95 -19.12
CA SER A 38 -0.13 -0.86 -19.24
C SER A 38 0.38 -0.35 -17.88
N GLN A 39 -0.07 -0.93 -16.77
CA GLN A 39 0.25 -0.47 -15.42
C GLN A 39 1.31 -1.38 -14.77
N TYR A 40 2.32 -0.77 -14.16
CA TYR A 40 3.31 -1.50 -13.36
C TYR A 40 2.69 -1.97 -12.05
N ILE A 41 3.02 -3.20 -11.66
CA ILE A 41 2.54 -3.81 -10.43
C ILE A 41 3.65 -3.81 -9.38
N TYR A 42 3.31 -3.40 -8.16
CA TYR A 42 4.21 -3.23 -7.04
C TYR A 42 3.78 -4.09 -5.86
N SER A 43 4.75 -4.68 -5.18
CA SER A 43 4.57 -5.29 -3.86
C SER A 43 4.84 -4.22 -2.82
N VAL A 44 3.93 -4.06 -1.87
CA VAL A 44 4.03 -3.08 -0.80
C VAL A 44 3.92 -3.77 0.55
N ASN A 45 4.87 -3.47 1.43
CA ASN A 45 4.85 -3.87 2.84
C ASN A 45 4.85 -2.62 3.71
N LEU A 46 3.77 -2.40 4.45
CA LEU A 46 3.63 -1.33 5.43
C LEU A 46 3.90 -1.88 6.83
N TYR A 47 4.92 -1.37 7.49
CA TYR A 47 5.28 -1.71 8.86
C TYR A 47 4.54 -0.76 9.80
N MET A 48 3.57 -1.28 10.53
CA MET A 48 2.74 -0.48 11.43
C MET A 48 3.38 -0.43 12.82
N ARG A 49 3.24 0.70 13.53
CA ARG A 49 3.65 0.88 14.94
C ARG A 49 3.06 -0.17 15.88
N SER A 50 1.92 -0.75 15.52
CA SER A 50 1.29 -1.85 16.27
C SER A 50 2.08 -3.17 16.21
N GLY A 51 3.14 -3.25 15.42
CA GLY A 51 3.90 -4.48 15.15
C GLY A 51 3.30 -5.34 14.04
N ASN A 52 2.16 -4.94 13.48
CA ASN A 52 1.55 -5.62 12.34
C ASN A 52 2.20 -5.18 11.02
N ILE A 53 2.23 -6.09 10.05
CA ILE A 53 2.65 -5.80 8.68
C ILE A 53 1.42 -5.93 7.78
N ILE A 54 1.18 -4.91 6.96
CA ILE A 54 0.18 -4.97 5.89
C ILE A 54 0.92 -5.18 4.58
N SER A 55 0.70 -6.32 3.95
CA SER A 55 1.29 -6.69 2.67
C SER A 55 0.21 -6.70 1.59
N CYS A 56 0.38 -5.88 0.55
CA CYS A 56 -0.55 -5.81 -0.57
C CYS A 56 0.18 -5.64 -1.91
N VAL A 57 -0.50 -6.06 -2.98
CA VAL A 57 -0.04 -5.86 -4.36
C VAL A 57 -0.89 -4.78 -5.01
N VAL A 58 -0.24 -3.73 -5.52
CA VAL A 58 -0.91 -2.53 -6.02
C VAL A 58 -0.41 -2.14 -7.41
N ASN A 59 -1.21 -1.38 -8.14
CA ASN A 59 -0.78 -0.73 -9.38
C ASN A 59 -0.09 0.62 -9.11
N GLU A 60 0.29 1.33 -10.18
CA GLU A 60 0.86 2.69 -10.13
C GLU A 60 0.01 3.68 -9.29
N ASP A 61 -1.32 3.63 -9.41
CA ASP A 61 -2.22 4.52 -8.67
C ASP A 61 -2.20 4.23 -7.17
N GLY A 62 -2.30 2.95 -6.78
CA GLY A 62 -2.20 2.52 -5.39
C GLY A 62 -0.85 2.87 -4.77
N LYS A 63 0.26 2.68 -5.51
CA LYS A 63 1.60 3.11 -5.10
C LYS A 63 1.62 4.61 -4.79
N LYS A 64 1.08 5.43 -5.69
CA LYS A 64 1.07 6.89 -5.54
C LYS A 64 0.28 7.33 -4.31
N LYS A 65 -0.91 6.76 -4.09
CA LYS A 65 -1.74 7.03 -2.91
C LYS A 65 -1.02 6.73 -1.59
N ILE A 66 -0.28 5.62 -1.54
CA ILE A 66 0.50 5.25 -0.35
C ILE A 66 1.62 6.26 -0.11
N LEU A 67 2.40 6.59 -1.15
CA LEU A 67 3.53 7.53 -1.04
C LEU A 67 3.09 8.93 -0.61
N GLU A 68 1.92 9.40 -1.03
CA GLU A 68 1.38 10.71 -0.64
C GLU A 68 1.07 10.84 0.85
N HIS A 69 0.96 9.72 1.58
CA HIS A 69 0.53 9.71 2.97
C HIS A 69 1.52 9.06 3.95
N VAL A 70 2.55 8.39 3.44
CA VAL A 70 3.66 7.87 4.24
C VAL A 70 4.83 8.85 4.06
N HIS A 71 4.81 9.93 4.83
CA HIS A 71 5.84 10.97 4.88
C HIS A 71 6.31 11.20 6.32
#